data_AF-A0A4Q2EG85-F1
#
_entry.id   AF-A0A4Q2EG85-F1
#
_cell.length_a   1.000
_cell.length_b   1.000
_cell.length_c   1.000
_cell.angle_alpha   90.00
_cell.angle_beta   90.00
_cell.angle_gamma   90.00
#
_symmetry.space_group_name_H-M   'P 1'
#
loop_
_entity.id
_entity.type
_entity.pdbx_description
1 polymer ?
#
loop_
_entity_poly.entity_id
_entity_poly.type
_entity_poly.pdbx_seq_one_letter_code
_entity_poly.pdbx_strand_id
1 'polypeptide(L)'
;MDFNMVEIVLLGGLAIVIFGPEKLPELARKAARVLAYLRKISEDARGQLREELGPEFDNFSLADLNPKTLVAKHLLSGEEIADFREMRDEAIATGQIVKEAVDEANGVASTASVVAEPRVVPFDPEAT
;
A
#
# COMPACT_ATOMS: atom_id res chain seq x y z
N MET A 1 3.21 14.57 -0.64
CA MET A 1 3.49 13.15 -0.92
C MET A 1 3.53 13.03 -2.42
N ASP A 2 4.74 13.00 -2.96
CA ASP A 2 4.95 12.95 -4.40
C ASP A 2 4.94 11.49 -4.84
N PHE A 3 3.74 10.98 -5.13
CA PHE A 3 3.55 9.64 -5.66
C PHE A 3 4.16 9.56 -7.06
N ASN A 4 5.37 9.02 -7.12
CA ASN A 4 6.05 8.74 -8.36
C ASN A 4 5.66 7.35 -8.88
N MET A 5 5.79 7.14 -10.19
CA MET A 5 5.44 5.87 -10.82
C MET A 5 6.26 4.69 -10.25
N VAL A 6 7.51 4.94 -9.85
CA VAL A 6 8.41 3.93 -9.29
C VAL A 6 7.90 3.42 -7.94
N GLU A 7 7.40 4.30 -7.09
CA GLU A 7 6.86 3.98 -5.77
C GLU A 7 5.57 3.18 -5.86
N ILE A 8 4.72 3.48 -6.85
CA ILE A 8 3.53 2.64 -7.14
C ILE A 8 3.95 1.23 -7.56
N VAL A 9 4.97 1.10 -8.42
CA VAL A 9 5.48 -0.21 -8.84
C VAL A 9 6.12 -0.94 -7.66
N LEU A 10 6.86 -0.26 -6.80
CA LEU A 10 7.46 -0.83 -5.60
C LEU A 10 6.39 -1.34 -4.62
N LEU A 11 5.36 -0.55 -4.34
CA LEU A 11 4.21 -0.97 -3.51
C LEU A 11 3.47 -2.14 -4.13
N GLY A 12 3.26 -2.12 -5.44
CA GLY A 12 2.66 -3.23 -6.18
C GLY A 12 3.50 -4.51 -6.05
N GLY A 13 4.82 -4.40 -6.20
CA GLY A 13 5.76 -5.50 -6.02
C GLY A 13 5.73 -6.05 -4.58
N LEU A 14 5.76 -5.17 -3.58
CA LEU A 14 5.68 -5.56 -2.17
C LEU A 14 4.37 -6.29 -1.86
N ALA A 15 3.24 -5.78 -2.37
CA ALA A 15 1.96 -6.44 -2.22
C ALA A 15 1.95 -7.83 -2.87
N ILE A 16 2.59 -7.99 -4.04
CA ILE A 16 2.72 -9.30 -4.70
C ILE A 16 3.56 -10.27 -3.86
N VAL A 17 4.63 -9.80 -3.21
CA VAL A 17 5.46 -10.66 -2.34
C VAL A 17 4.71 -11.10 -1.09
N ILE A 18 3.98 -10.18 -0.44
CA ILE A 18 3.26 -10.46 0.81
C ILE A 18 2.04 -11.37 0.56
N PHE A 19 1.22 -11.04 -0.44
CA PHE A 19 -0.05 -11.72 -0.68
C PHE A 19 0.02 -12.81 -1.76
N GLY A 20 0.99 -12.72 -2.67
CA GLY A 20 1.12 -13.57 -3.84
C GLY A 20 0.45 -12.98 -5.09
N PRO A 21 1.03 -13.20 -6.30
CA PRO A 21 0.52 -12.65 -7.55
C PRO A 21 -0.87 -13.20 -7.93
N GLU A 22 -1.24 -14.37 -7.41
CA GLU A 22 -2.56 -14.97 -7.68
C GLU A 22 -3.67 -14.42 -6.77
N LYS A 23 -3.34 -14.04 -5.53
CA LYS A 23 -4.34 -13.60 -4.54
C LYS A 23 -4.81 -12.17 -4.77
N LEU A 24 -3.90 -11.28 -5.17
CA LEU A 24 -4.23 -9.87 -5.43
C LEU A 24 -5.34 -9.67 -6.47
N PRO A 25 -5.27 -10.25 -7.69
CA PRO A 25 -6.34 -10.08 -8.67
C PRO A 25 -7.65 -10.73 -8.20
N GLU A 26 -7.58 -11.83 -7.46
CA GLU A 26 -8.76 -12.48 -6.88
C GLU A 26 -9.45 -11.56 -5.86
N LEU A 27 -8.69 -10.96 -4.94
CA LEU A 27 -9.18 -10.01 -3.94
C LEU A 27 -9.75 -8.75 -4.59
N ALA A 28 -9.06 -8.17 -5.56
CA ALA A 28 -9.54 -7.00 -6.31
C ALA A 28 -10.88 -7.30 -6.99
N ARG A 29 -11.03 -8.47 -7.61
CA ARG A 29 -12.31 -8.91 -8.24
C ARG A 29 -13.43 -9.12 -7.22
N LYS A 30 -13.12 -9.60 -6.02
CA LYS A 30 -14.10 -9.76 -4.93
C LYS A 30 -14.55 -8.39 -4.43
N ALA A 31 -13.61 -7.49 -4.15
CA ALA A 31 -13.90 -6.12 -3.73
C ALA A 31 -14.73 -5.37 -4.79
N ALA A 32 -14.37 -5.46 -6.07
CA ALA A 32 -15.11 -4.85 -7.16
C ALA A 32 -16.57 -5.35 -7.22
N ARG A 33 -16.81 -6.65 -7.01
CA ARG A 33 -18.17 -7.21 -6.94
C ARG A 33 -18.96 -6.66 -5.77
N VAL A 34 -18.35 -6.56 -4.59
CA VAL A 34 -18.99 -5.96 -3.41
C VAL A 34 -19.33 -4.50 -3.66
N LEU A 35 -18.40 -3.72 -4.22
CA LEU A 35 -18.64 -2.32 -4.57
C LEU A 35 -19.77 -2.16 -5.60
N ALA A 36 -19.79 -3.00 -6.63
CA ALA A 36 -20.84 -2.98 -7.65
C ALA A 36 -22.21 -3.33 -7.07
N TYR A 37 -22.25 -4.31 -6.16
CA TYR A 37 -23.48 -4.70 -5.46
C TYR A 37 -23.97 -3.57 -4.55
N LEU A 38 -23.08 -2.96 -3.78
CA LEU A 38 -23.42 -1.83 -2.91
C LEU A 38 -23.92 -0.63 -3.71
N ARG A 39 -23.26 -0.30 -4.83
CA ARG A 39 -23.69 0.73 -5.78
C ARG A 39 -25.12 0.48 -6.25
N LYS A 40 -25.43 -0.77 -6.63
CA LYS A 40 -26.76 -1.16 -7.08
C LYS A 40 -27.81 -1.01 -5.98
N ILE A 41 -27.53 -1.47 -4.75
CA ILE A 41 -28.45 -1.30 -3.62
C ILE A 41 -28.71 0.18 -3.33
N SER A 42 -27.65 1.00 -3.36
CA SER A 42 -27.81 2.45 -3.13
C SER A 42 -28.67 3.11 -4.21
N GLU A 43 -28.54 2.70 -5.47
CA GLU A 43 -29.37 3.18 -6.58
C GLU A 43 -30.83 2.70 -6.44
N ASP A 44 -31.04 1.41 -6.13
CA ASP A 44 -32.36 0.80 -5.96
C ASP A 44 -33.12 1.40 -4.75
N ALA A 45 -32.42 1.62 -3.63
CA ALA A 45 -32.99 2.25 -2.44
C ALA A 45 -33.35 3.73 -2.71
N ARG A 46 -32.51 4.46 -3.44
CA ARG A 46 -32.83 5.84 -3.85
C ARG A 46 -34.06 5.88 -4.76
N GLY A 47 -34.24 4.89 -5.62
CA GLY A 47 -35.45 4.73 -6.44
C GLY A 47 -36.71 4.57 -5.60
N GLN A 48 -36.70 3.64 -4.65
CA GLN A 48 -37.83 3.36 -3.75
C GLN A 48 -38.17 4.55 -2.85
N LEU A 49 -37.17 5.23 -2.26
CA LEU A 49 -37.39 6.41 -1.42
C LEU A 49 -38.00 7.58 -2.20
N ARG A 50 -37.61 7.75 -3.48
CA ARG A 50 -38.16 8.78 -4.35
C ARG A 50 -39.61 8.50 -4.76
N GLU A 51 -39.97 7.22 -4.90
CA GLU A 51 -41.30 6.77 -5.30
C GLU A 51 -42.31 6.84 -4.14
N GLU A 52 -41.89 6.57 -2.91
CA GLU A 52 -42.77 6.58 -1.73
C GLU A 52 -42.82 7.91 -0.96
N LEU A 53 -41.73 8.69 -0.94
CA LEU A 53 -41.63 9.90 -0.11
C LEU A 53 -41.69 11.22 -0.90
N GLY A 54 -41.80 11.13 -2.23
CA GLY A 54 -41.88 12.29 -3.12
C GLY A 54 -40.53 12.99 -3.37
N PRO A 55 -40.49 13.98 -4.28
CA PRO A 55 -39.25 14.64 -4.73
C PRO A 55 -38.51 15.45 -3.64
N GLU A 56 -39.05 15.57 -2.43
CA GLU A 56 -38.43 16.34 -1.34
C GLU A 56 -37.20 15.66 -0.72
N PHE A 57 -37.02 14.35 -0.89
CA PHE A 57 -35.83 13.61 -0.43
C PHE A 57 -34.64 13.63 -1.40
N ASP A 58 -34.80 14.21 -2.60
CA ASP A 58 -33.69 14.39 -3.55
C ASP A 58 -32.60 15.33 -3.01
N ASN A 59 -32.91 16.11 -1.96
CA ASN A 59 -32.00 17.03 -1.29
C ASN A 59 -31.10 16.37 -0.22
N PHE A 60 -31.35 15.11 0.18
CA PHE A 60 -30.36 14.35 0.96
C PHE A 60 -29.32 13.80 -0.03
N SER A 61 -28.36 14.66 -0.36
CA SER A 61 -27.30 14.41 -1.32
C SER A 61 -26.36 13.29 -0.85
N LEU A 62 -26.69 12.04 -1.19
CA LEU A 62 -25.69 10.96 -1.25
C LEU A 62 -24.59 11.23 -2.31
N ALA A 63 -24.74 12.27 -3.14
CA ALA A 63 -23.67 12.74 -4.03
C ALA A 63 -22.58 13.54 -3.28
N ASP A 64 -22.87 14.05 -2.07
CA ASP A 64 -21.89 14.67 -1.19
C ASP A 64 -21.16 13.63 -0.30
N LEU A 65 -21.64 12.38 -0.32
CA LEU A 65 -20.97 11.19 0.19
C LEU A 65 -19.89 10.67 -0.80
N ASN A 66 -19.08 11.56 -1.37
CA ASN A 66 -17.86 11.12 -2.04
C ASN A 66 -17.06 10.29 -1.02
N PRO A 67 -16.66 9.04 -1.32
CA PRO A 67 -15.98 8.20 -0.32
C PRO A 67 -14.72 8.90 0.19
N LYS A 68 -14.07 9.71 -0.66
CA LYS A 68 -12.95 10.57 -0.30
C LYS A 68 -13.33 11.68 0.68
N THR A 69 -14.49 12.33 0.51
CA THR A 69 -14.94 13.40 1.41
C THR A 69 -15.54 12.84 2.69
N LEU A 70 -16.21 11.68 2.68
CA LEU A 70 -16.69 10.95 3.86
C LEU A 70 -15.57 10.42 4.73
N VAL A 71 -14.63 9.69 4.13
CA VAL A 71 -13.44 9.20 4.81
C VAL A 71 -12.64 10.40 5.29
N ALA A 72 -12.55 11.49 4.52
CA ALA A 72 -11.95 12.71 5.03
C ALA A 72 -12.72 13.30 6.23
N LYS A 73 -14.05 13.36 6.17
CA LYS A 73 -14.89 13.91 7.24
C LYS A 73 -15.02 13.03 8.47
N HIS A 74 -14.74 11.74 8.40
CA HIS A 74 -14.79 10.82 9.54
C HIS A 74 -13.40 10.44 10.07
N LEU A 75 -12.40 10.28 9.19
CA LEU A 75 -11.03 9.98 9.63
C LEU A 75 -10.21 11.23 9.97
N LEU A 76 -10.56 12.44 9.48
CA LEU A 76 -9.87 13.70 9.84
C LEU A 76 -10.63 14.58 10.84
N SER A 77 -11.69 14.10 11.49
CA SER A 77 -12.58 14.97 12.30
C SER A 77 -12.39 14.97 13.81
N GLY A 78 -11.38 14.34 14.41
CA GLY A 78 -10.97 14.88 15.72
C GLY A 78 -10.24 14.03 16.76
N GLU A 79 -9.99 12.73 16.60
CA GLU A 79 -9.32 11.98 17.68
C GLU A 79 -8.32 10.93 17.13
N GLU A 80 -8.77 10.11 16.17
CA GLU A 80 -7.93 9.07 15.52
C GLU A 80 -6.75 9.62 14.70
N ILE A 81 -6.70 10.93 14.47
CA ILE A 81 -5.60 11.58 13.72
C ILE A 81 -4.29 11.56 14.51
N ALA A 82 -4.35 11.67 15.83
CA ALA A 82 -3.14 11.68 16.67
C ALA A 82 -2.47 10.30 16.64
N ASP A 83 -3.24 9.27 16.93
CA ASP A 83 -2.79 7.87 16.92
C ASP A 83 -2.30 7.44 15.53
N PHE A 84 -3.05 7.79 14.47
CA PHE A 84 -2.66 7.46 13.10
C PHE A 84 -1.40 8.23 12.66
N ARG A 85 -1.21 9.47 13.13
CA ARG A 85 0.02 10.24 12.86
C ARG A 85 1.21 9.63 13.57
N GLU A 86 1.05 9.20 14.81
CA GLU A 86 2.10 8.55 15.60
C GLU A 86 2.53 7.23 14.96
N MET A 87 1.58 6.36 14.59
CA MET A 87 1.85 5.10 13.89
C MET A 87 2.54 5.34 12.53
N ARG A 88 2.15 6.38 11.80
CA ARG A 88 2.78 6.76 10.53
C ARG A 88 4.21 7.23 10.74
N ASP A 89 4.46 8.06 11.74
CA ASP A 89 5.78 8.61 12.02
C ASP A 89 6.74 7.51 12.51
N GLU A 90 6.25 6.55 13.29
CA GLU A 90 6.98 5.33 13.70
C GLU A 90 7.30 4.41 12.51
N ALA A 91 6.34 4.22 11.59
CA ALA A 91 6.54 3.44 10.37
C ALA A 91 7.58 4.10 9.45
N ILE A 92 7.61 5.44 9.37
CA ILE A 92 8.61 6.18 8.60
C ILE A 92 10.00 6.03 9.22
N ALA A 93 10.11 6.16 10.56
CA ALA A 93 11.37 5.97 11.27
C ALA A 93 11.90 4.53 11.05
N THR A 94 11.04 3.53 11.19
CA THR A 94 11.38 2.12 10.93
C THR A 94 11.76 1.87 9.47
N GLY A 95 11.12 2.54 8.52
CA GLY A 95 11.51 2.49 7.13
C GLY A 95 12.91 3.05 6.87
N GLN A 96 13.32 4.10 7.61
CA GLN A 96 14.63 4.72 7.47
C GLN A 96 15.76 3.82 8.00
N ILE A 97 15.62 3.24 9.20
CA ILE A 97 16.62 2.29 9.72
C ILE A 97 16.75 1.03 8.87
N VAL A 98 15.64 0.51 8.32
CA VAL A 98 15.69 -0.63 7.39
C VAL A 98 16.40 -0.24 6.09
N LYS A 99 16.13 0.95 5.55
CA LYS A 99 16.79 1.46 4.34
C LYS A 99 18.30 1.65 4.56
N GLU A 100 18.69 2.18 5.71
CA GLU A 100 20.09 2.41 6.08
C GLU A 100 20.85 1.09 6.25
N ALA A 101 20.24 0.09 6.90
CA ALA A 101 20.80 -1.26 7.00
C ALA A 101 20.90 -1.98 5.65
N VAL A 102 19.94 -1.74 4.74
CA VAL A 102 19.97 -2.28 3.37
C VAL A 102 21.06 -1.59 2.53
N ASP A 103 21.24 -0.28 2.65
CA ASP A 103 22.29 0.47 1.95
C ASP A 103 23.69 0.08 2.48
N GLU A 104 23.82 -0.18 3.79
CA GLU A 104 25.05 -0.72 4.40
C GLU A 104 25.35 -2.13 3.89
N ALA A 105 24.35 -3.03 3.86
CA ALA A 105 24.49 -4.37 3.31
C ALA A 105 24.83 -4.36 1.80
N ASN A 106 24.25 -3.45 1.03
CA ASN A 106 24.58 -3.24 -0.38
C ASN A 106 26.01 -2.67 -0.55
N GLY A 107 26.46 -1.79 0.34
CA GLY A 107 27.83 -1.27 0.36
C GLY A 107 28.87 -2.36 0.66
N VAL A 108 28.54 -3.29 1.55
CA VAL A 108 29.37 -4.46 1.86
C VAL A 108 29.37 -5.49 0.71
N ALA A 109 28.23 -5.70 0.04
CA ALA A 109 28.16 -6.53 -1.16
C ALA A 109 28.99 -5.95 -2.33
N SER A 110 29.03 -4.62 -2.46
CA SER A 110 29.81 -3.93 -3.50
C SER A 110 31.32 -3.99 -3.25
N THR A 111 31.76 -3.98 -1.98
CA THR A 111 33.18 -4.16 -1.62
C THR A 111 33.65 -5.61 -1.69
N ALA A 112 32.75 -6.59 -1.47
CA ALA A 112 33.04 -8.01 -1.68
C ALA A 112 33.27 -8.39 -3.15
N SER A 113 32.65 -7.68 -4.10
CA SER A 113 32.89 -7.88 -5.54
C SER A 113 34.23 -7.30 -6.05
N VAL A 114 34.91 -6.43 -5.27
CA VAL A 114 36.21 -5.86 -5.65
C VAL A 114 37.38 -6.75 -5.19
N VAL A 115 37.17 -7.65 -4.23
CA VAL A 115 38.18 -8.60 -3.70
C VAL A 115 37.99 -9.99 -4.31
N ALA A 116 37.90 -10.06 -5.64
CA ALA A 116 37.90 -11.32 -6.38
C ALA A 116 38.95 -11.28 -7.50
N GLU A 117 40.18 -10.89 -7.17
CA GLU A 117 41.35 -11.24 -7.98
C GLU A 117 41.81 -12.66 -7.61
N PRO A 118 42.04 -13.56 -8.58
CA PRO A 118 42.44 -14.92 -8.29
C PRO A 118 43.90 -14.93 -7.85
N ARG A 119 44.16 -14.92 -6.54
CA ARG A 119 45.51 -15.09 -6.01
C ARG A 119 45.93 -16.55 -6.19
N VAL A 120 46.74 -16.82 -7.21
CA VAL A 120 47.42 -18.12 -7.38
C VAL A 120 48.35 -18.33 -6.19
N VAL A 121 48.06 -19.35 -5.38
CA VAL A 121 48.92 -19.75 -4.26
C VAL A 121 50.09 -20.61 -4.79
N PRO A 122 51.34 -20.33 -4.40
CA PRO A 122 52.48 -21.16 -4.79
C PRO A 122 52.46 -22.52 -4.07
N PHE A 123 52.81 -23.58 -4.80
CA PHE A 123 52.82 -24.97 -4.33
C PHE A 123 53.93 -25.20 -3.29
N ASP A 124 53.59 -25.79 -2.14
CA ASP A 124 54.49 -26.12 -1.04
C ASP A 124 54.87 -27.62 -1.09
N PRO A 125 56.15 -27.96 -1.37
CA PRO A 125 56.58 -29.35 -1.50
C PRO A 125 56.91 -30.06 -0.17
N GLU A 126 56.74 -29.44 1.00
CA GLU A 126 57.07 -30.05 2.30
C GLU A 126 55.96 -30.95 2.88
N ALA A 127 54.87 -31.18 2.13
CA ALA A 127 53.84 -32.16 2.51
C ALA A 127 54.11 -33.54 1.88
N THR A 128 54.95 -34.37 2.51
CA THR A 128 55.06 -35.82 2.24
C THR A 128 55.26 -36.58 3.53
#